data_AF-A0A6P0NFV8-F1
#
_entry.id   AF-A0A6P0NFV8-F1
#
_cell.length_a   1.000
_cell.length_b   1.000
_cell.length_c   1.000
_cell.angle_alpha   90.00
_cell.angle_beta   90.00
_cell.angle_gamma   90.00
#
_symmetry.space_group_name_H-M   'P 1'
#
loop_
_entity.id
_entity.type
_entity.pdbx_description
1 polymer ?
#
loop_
_entity_poly.entity_id
_entity_poly.type
_entity_poly.pdbx_seq_one_letter_code
_entity_poly.pdbx_strand_id
1 'polypeptide(L)'
;NSGTTRGCDGGDIPLTVLASQNYVGRTTSTHPTFAWFVPDSKSLELKFTIYSRGSDGNFTEVRSMSLQSSPGIMKLSPFPEGEPGLLVGKDYVWQVVILCDPSYPSSALVDRAQIQVVEMPPDLQDKLDNAVDSAEKADLYAEAGFWYNALDEALKLAEESKLGEVASALLEDLAKWEKPEPSQDLTQEEREWIEKRMGYLIDIANVAR
;
A
#
# COMPACT_ATOMS: atom_id res chain seq x y z
N ASN A 1 21.86 -1.57 10.18
CA ASN A 1 21.92 -0.13 9.82
C ASN A 1 20.52 0.37 9.55
N SER A 2 19.78 0.60 10.62
CA SER A 2 18.41 1.08 10.64
C SER A 2 18.43 2.61 10.70
N GLY A 3 18.88 3.22 9.58
CA GLY A 3 18.68 4.64 9.36
C GLY A 3 17.22 4.85 9.03
N THR A 4 16.47 5.48 9.93
CA THR A 4 15.09 5.90 9.65
C THR A 4 15.16 6.99 8.59
N THR A 5 15.04 6.62 7.32
CA THR A 5 15.00 7.58 6.21
C THR A 5 13.67 8.31 6.28
N ARG A 6 13.70 9.49 6.90
CA ARG A 6 12.69 10.54 6.76
C ARG A 6 12.54 10.92 5.28
N GLY A 7 11.52 11.71 4.93
CA GLY A 7 11.38 12.26 3.58
C GLY A 7 12.68 12.91 3.05
N CYS A 8 12.80 13.12 1.74
CA CYS A 8 13.98 13.75 1.14
C CYS A 8 14.29 15.13 1.76
N ASP A 9 13.25 15.88 2.12
CA ASP A 9 13.33 17.18 2.81
C ASP A 9 13.30 17.06 4.36
N GLY A 10 13.32 15.84 4.91
CA GLY A 10 13.40 15.58 6.35
C GLY A 10 12.06 15.54 7.10
N GLY A 11 10.94 15.28 6.42
CA GLY A 11 9.61 15.17 7.02
C GLY A 11 9.48 14.07 8.10
N ASP A 12 8.53 14.25 9.03
CA ASP A 12 8.38 13.39 10.21
C ASP A 12 7.86 11.97 9.88
N ILE A 13 6.99 11.88 8.86
CA ILE A 13 6.45 10.62 8.34
C ILE A 13 7.30 10.22 7.12
N PRO A 14 7.76 8.97 7.00
CA PRO A 14 8.50 8.52 5.81
C PRO A 14 7.57 8.24 4.62
N LEU A 15 8.15 8.03 3.43
CA LEU A 15 7.44 7.41 2.31
C LEU A 15 6.83 6.08 2.80
N THR A 16 5.51 5.95 2.71
CA THR A 16 4.79 4.84 3.34
C THR A 16 3.78 4.24 2.39
N VAL A 17 3.92 2.96 2.05
CA VAL A 17 2.87 2.21 1.33
C VAL A 17 1.69 1.93 2.26
N LEU A 18 0.48 2.13 1.76
CA LEU A 18 -0.77 1.89 2.48
C LEU A 18 -1.20 0.44 2.32
N ALA A 19 -0.33 -0.47 2.74
CA ALA A 19 -0.56 -1.91 2.74
C ALA A 19 0.20 -2.56 3.89
N SER A 20 -0.22 -3.74 4.30
CA SER A 20 0.45 -4.44 5.39
C SER A 20 1.89 -4.82 5.04
N GLN A 21 2.78 -4.67 6.03
CA GLN A 21 4.14 -5.22 5.98
C GLN A 21 4.26 -6.57 6.67
N ASN A 22 3.31 -6.90 7.55
CA ASN A 22 3.36 -8.10 8.39
C ASN A 22 2.59 -9.28 7.79
N TYR A 23 1.69 -9.01 6.83
CA TYR A 23 0.94 -10.04 6.12
C TYR A 23 0.74 -9.68 4.65
N VAL A 24 0.49 -10.69 3.83
CA VAL A 24 0.24 -10.51 2.40
C VAL A 24 -1.19 -10.00 2.21
N GLY A 25 -1.34 -8.77 1.70
CA GLY A 25 -2.66 -8.26 1.33
C GLY A 25 -3.23 -9.00 0.12
N ARG A 26 -4.53 -9.29 0.15
CA ARG A 26 -5.22 -10.01 -0.94
C ARG A 26 -6.08 -9.06 -1.77
N THR A 27 -6.23 -9.39 -3.04
CA THR A 27 -7.14 -8.72 -3.98
C THR A 27 -7.84 -9.73 -4.87
N THR A 28 -9.08 -9.45 -5.26
CA THR A 28 -9.77 -10.15 -6.37
C THR A 28 -9.62 -9.42 -7.70
N SER A 29 -9.16 -8.16 -7.68
CA SER A 29 -8.98 -7.36 -8.88
C SER A 29 -7.68 -7.71 -9.59
N THR A 30 -7.74 -7.92 -10.91
CA THR A 30 -6.56 -8.01 -11.77
C THR A 30 -5.89 -6.65 -12.00
N HIS A 31 -6.58 -5.56 -11.68
CA HIS A 31 -6.09 -4.18 -11.76
C HIS A 31 -6.27 -3.52 -10.39
N PRO A 32 -5.51 -3.95 -9.37
CA PRO A 32 -5.68 -3.43 -8.02
C PRO A 32 -5.23 -1.98 -7.91
N THR A 33 -5.80 -1.27 -6.94
CA THR A 33 -5.37 0.07 -6.56
C THR A 33 -4.19 0.00 -5.60
N PHE A 34 -3.08 0.63 -5.97
CA PHE A 34 -1.94 0.83 -5.08
C PHE A 34 -1.96 2.25 -4.55
N ALA A 35 -1.73 2.42 -3.25
CA ALA A 35 -1.68 3.74 -2.64
C ALA A 35 -0.52 3.88 -1.66
N TRP A 36 0.06 5.07 -1.61
CA TRP A 36 1.17 5.41 -0.73
C TRP A 36 1.11 6.89 -0.33
N PHE A 37 1.70 7.19 0.83
CA PHE A 37 1.89 8.55 1.31
C PHE A 37 3.26 9.08 0.89
N VAL A 38 3.28 10.27 0.29
CA VAL A 38 4.49 11.01 -0.05
C VAL A 38 4.69 12.15 0.95
N PRO A 39 5.79 12.15 1.72
CA PRO A 39 6.04 13.18 2.72
C PRO A 39 6.60 14.48 2.14
N ASP A 40 7.22 14.40 0.97
CA ASP A 40 7.95 15.51 0.39
C ASP A 40 7.02 16.52 -0.25
N SER A 41 7.27 17.81 0.02
CA SER A 41 6.49 18.92 -0.54
C SER A 41 6.77 19.20 -2.02
N LYS A 42 7.86 18.63 -2.55
CA LYS A 42 8.33 18.82 -3.92
C LYS A 42 7.96 17.63 -4.80
N SER A 43 7.77 17.92 -6.08
CA SER A 43 7.68 16.90 -7.12
C SER A 43 9.07 16.32 -7.39
N LEU A 44 9.22 15.02 -7.16
CA LEU A 44 10.45 14.27 -7.36
C LEU A 44 10.19 13.09 -8.30
N GLU A 45 11.25 12.57 -8.91
CA GLU A 45 11.14 11.37 -9.74
C GLU A 45 10.78 10.16 -8.87
N LEU A 46 9.65 9.53 -9.21
CA LEU A 46 9.14 8.35 -8.55
C LEU A 46 9.11 7.18 -9.52
N LYS A 47 9.62 6.03 -9.09
CA LYS A 47 9.51 4.77 -9.82
C LYS A 47 8.58 3.82 -9.07
N PHE A 48 7.52 3.39 -9.73
CA PHE A 48 6.67 2.30 -9.27
C PHE A 48 7.08 1.01 -9.99
N THR A 49 7.20 -0.10 -9.28
CA THR A 49 7.61 -1.38 -9.89
C THR A 49 6.88 -2.55 -9.24
N ILE A 50 6.44 -3.51 -10.06
CA ILE A 50 5.86 -4.79 -9.61
C ILE A 50 6.80 -5.91 -10.03
N TYR A 51 7.08 -6.80 -9.09
CA TYR A 51 7.83 -8.02 -9.28
C TYR A 51 6.92 -9.23 -9.07
N SER A 52 7.00 -10.21 -9.95
CA SER A 52 6.42 -11.53 -9.71
C SER A 52 7.44 -12.44 -9.04
N ARG A 53 6.96 -13.34 -8.18
CA ARG A 53 7.80 -14.40 -7.61
C ARG A 53 7.78 -15.63 -8.52
N GLY A 54 8.94 -15.97 -9.08
CA GLY A 54 9.14 -17.18 -9.86
C GLY A 54 9.10 -18.45 -9.01
N SER A 55 8.91 -19.61 -9.65
CA SER A 55 8.96 -20.91 -8.98
C SER A 55 10.35 -21.26 -8.43
N ASP A 56 11.38 -20.60 -8.96
CA ASP A 56 12.77 -20.66 -8.49
C ASP A 56 13.03 -19.76 -7.26
N GLY A 57 12.01 -19.02 -6.81
CA GLY A 57 12.10 -18.06 -5.71
C GLY A 57 12.64 -16.69 -6.11
N ASN A 58 13.05 -16.48 -7.36
CA ASN A 58 13.57 -15.21 -7.83
C ASN A 58 12.45 -14.22 -8.16
N PHE A 59 12.73 -12.93 -7.97
CA PHE A 59 11.82 -11.86 -8.36
C PHE A 59 12.12 -11.41 -9.78
N THR A 60 11.09 -11.39 -10.63
CA THR A 60 11.17 -10.88 -12.00
C THR A 60 10.31 -9.64 -12.11
N GLU A 61 10.88 -8.53 -12.58
CA GLU A 61 10.13 -7.31 -12.89
C GLU A 61 9.09 -7.61 -13.97
N VAL A 62 7.82 -7.39 -13.65
CA VAL A 62 6.71 -7.57 -14.59
C VAL A 62 6.07 -6.25 -15.02
N ARG A 63 6.32 -5.17 -14.25
CA ARG A 63 5.83 -3.83 -14.55
C ARG A 63 6.74 -2.79 -13.92
N SER A 64 7.04 -1.73 -14.64
CA SER A 64 7.71 -0.55 -14.12
C SER A 64 7.12 0.71 -14.76
N MET A 65 6.93 1.75 -13.95
CA MET A 65 6.39 3.04 -14.38
C MET A 65 7.19 4.17 -13.72
N SER A 66 7.55 5.17 -14.52
CA SER A 66 8.11 6.43 -14.02
C SER A 66 7.00 7.45 -13.88
N LEU A 67 6.91 8.05 -12.70
CA LEU A 67 5.91 9.02 -12.28
C LEU A 67 6.61 10.24 -11.67
N GLN A 68 5.83 11.28 -11.43
CA GLN A 68 6.24 12.41 -10.59
C GLN A 68 5.51 12.31 -9.27
N SER A 69 6.23 12.43 -8.15
CA SER A 69 5.62 12.40 -6.83
C SER A 69 4.80 13.67 -6.58
N SER A 70 3.70 13.55 -5.88
CA SER A 70 2.93 14.68 -5.35
C SER A 70 2.75 14.50 -3.84
N PRO A 71 2.80 15.57 -3.04
CA PRO A 71 2.67 15.48 -1.59
C PRO A 71 1.32 14.87 -1.19
N GLY A 72 1.28 14.09 -0.11
CA GLY A 72 0.05 13.47 0.40
C GLY A 72 -0.21 12.08 -0.20
N ILE A 73 -1.48 11.72 -0.37
CA ILE A 73 -1.87 10.38 -0.82
C ILE A 73 -1.80 10.29 -2.35
N MET A 74 -0.89 9.46 -2.83
CA MET A 74 -0.87 9.05 -4.22
C MET A 74 -1.55 7.70 -4.37
N LYS A 75 -2.30 7.54 -5.46
CA LYS A 75 -2.88 6.26 -5.88
C LYS A 75 -2.59 5.97 -7.35
N LEU A 76 -2.40 4.70 -7.67
CA LEU A 76 -2.21 4.20 -9.03
C LEU A 76 -3.27 3.15 -9.32
N SER A 77 -4.28 3.54 -10.10
CA SER A 77 -5.37 2.68 -10.58
C SER A 77 -6.24 3.37 -11.64
N PRO A 78 -6.76 2.62 -12.63
CA PRO A 78 -6.24 1.34 -13.08
C PRO A 78 -4.83 1.51 -13.68
N PHE A 79 -4.20 0.42 -14.10
CA PHE A 79 -3.02 0.56 -14.98
C PHE A 79 -3.39 1.31 -16.27
N PRO A 80 -2.42 1.96 -16.94
CA PRO A 80 -2.66 2.59 -18.24
C PRO A 80 -3.35 1.66 -19.24
N GLU A 81 -4.10 2.23 -20.17
CA GLU A 81 -4.86 1.45 -21.14
C GLU A 81 -3.97 0.51 -21.97
N GLY A 82 -4.45 -0.72 -22.20
CA GLY A 82 -3.72 -1.75 -22.95
C GLY A 82 -2.76 -2.60 -22.11
N GLU A 83 -2.56 -2.26 -20.84
CA GLU A 83 -1.70 -3.02 -19.93
C GLU A 83 -2.39 -4.27 -19.37
N PRO A 84 -1.75 -5.46 -19.44
CA PRO A 84 -2.34 -6.68 -18.90
C PRO A 84 -2.48 -6.59 -17.38
N GLY A 85 -3.60 -7.11 -16.88
CA GLY A 85 -3.82 -7.26 -15.45
C GLY A 85 -2.88 -8.28 -14.82
N LEU A 86 -2.76 -8.22 -13.50
CA LEU A 86 -2.13 -9.26 -12.71
C LEU A 86 -2.90 -10.57 -12.80
N LEU A 87 -2.20 -11.69 -12.69
CA LEU A 87 -2.78 -13.02 -12.87
C LEU A 87 -3.35 -13.54 -11.55
N VAL A 88 -4.57 -14.08 -11.61
CA VAL A 88 -5.19 -14.80 -10.48
C VAL A 88 -4.32 -16.00 -10.07
N GLY A 89 -4.18 -16.19 -8.77
CA GLY A 89 -3.37 -17.27 -8.18
C GLY A 89 -1.86 -16.97 -8.15
N LYS A 90 -1.46 -15.70 -8.33
CA LYS A 90 -0.06 -15.28 -8.27
C LYS A 90 0.21 -14.30 -7.13
N ASP A 91 1.43 -14.40 -6.62
CA ASP A 91 1.99 -13.50 -5.62
C ASP A 91 2.95 -12.50 -6.29
N TYR A 92 2.86 -11.26 -5.84
CA TYR A 92 3.70 -10.16 -6.31
C TYR A 92 4.24 -9.35 -5.13
N VAL A 93 5.33 -8.64 -5.39
CA VAL A 93 5.84 -7.55 -4.56
C VAL A 93 5.78 -6.29 -5.39
N TRP A 94 5.19 -5.22 -4.85
CA TRP A 94 5.24 -3.91 -5.49
C TRP A 94 6.04 -2.94 -4.61
N GLN A 95 6.70 -1.98 -5.23
CA GLN A 95 7.47 -0.97 -4.52
C GLN A 95 7.34 0.40 -5.17
N VAL A 96 7.53 1.43 -4.36
CA VAL A 96 7.69 2.82 -4.76
C VAL A 96 9.06 3.30 -4.34
N VAL A 97 9.74 3.98 -5.26
CA VAL A 97 11.09 4.53 -5.05
C VAL A 97 11.07 6.01 -5.42
N ILE A 98 11.43 6.89 -4.49
CA ILE A 98 11.61 8.32 -4.75
C ILE A 98 13.10 8.64 -4.79
N LEU A 99 13.57 9.19 -5.91
CA LEU A 99 14.96 9.63 -6.07
C LEU A 99 15.12 11.05 -5.49
N CYS A 100 15.66 11.16 -4.28
CA CYS A 100 15.92 12.45 -3.64
C CYS A 100 17.00 13.27 -4.37
N ASP A 101 18.07 12.60 -4.82
CA ASP A 101 19.14 13.18 -5.62
C ASP A 101 19.57 12.16 -6.69
N PRO A 102 19.38 12.45 -7.99
CA PRO A 102 19.82 11.58 -9.08
C PRO A 102 21.33 11.26 -9.06
N SER A 103 22.14 12.13 -8.46
CA SER A 103 23.59 11.95 -8.29
C SER A 103 23.94 10.94 -7.20
N TYR A 104 23.02 10.69 -6.26
CA TYR A 104 23.18 9.76 -5.15
C TYR A 104 21.98 8.81 -5.03
N PRO A 105 21.80 7.85 -5.95
CA PRO A 105 20.67 6.92 -5.92
C PRO A 105 20.55 6.10 -4.63
N SER A 106 21.64 5.96 -3.86
CA SER A 106 21.64 5.28 -2.56
C SER A 106 20.83 6.01 -1.47
N SER A 107 20.50 7.29 -1.67
CA SER A 107 19.64 8.04 -0.75
C SER A 107 18.17 7.99 -1.13
N ALA A 108 17.79 7.17 -2.11
CA ALA A 108 16.39 7.05 -2.53
C ALA A 108 15.53 6.51 -1.38
N LEU A 109 14.33 7.07 -1.25
CA LEU A 109 13.32 6.52 -0.35
C LEU A 109 12.70 5.31 -1.02
N VAL A 110 12.52 4.23 -0.27
CA VAL A 110 11.94 2.98 -0.79
C VAL A 110 10.96 2.44 0.23
N ASP A 111 9.74 2.12 -0.23
CA ASP A 111 8.81 1.29 0.53
C ASP A 111 8.09 0.32 -0.42
N ARG A 112 7.69 -0.84 0.09
CA ARG A 112 7.20 -1.97 -0.71
C ARG A 112 6.22 -2.82 0.07
N ALA A 113 5.28 -3.48 -0.61
CA ALA A 113 4.39 -4.45 0.04
C ALA A 113 4.13 -5.66 -0.85
N GLN A 114 3.65 -6.73 -0.21
CA GLN A 114 3.22 -7.94 -0.90
C GLN A 114 1.74 -7.84 -1.28
N ILE A 115 1.41 -8.42 -2.43
CA ILE A 115 0.03 -8.55 -2.92
C ILE A 115 -0.18 -9.93 -3.52
N GLN A 116 -1.31 -10.53 -3.20
CA GLN A 116 -1.76 -11.77 -3.81
C GLN A 116 -3.09 -11.55 -4.53
N VAL A 117 -3.15 -11.96 -5.80
CA VAL A 117 -4.39 -11.97 -6.57
C VAL A 117 -5.05 -13.33 -6.40
N VAL A 118 -6.29 -13.36 -5.93
CA VAL A 118 -7.05 -14.60 -5.70
C VAL A 118 -8.39 -14.56 -6.41
N GLU A 119 -9.01 -15.73 -6.54
CA GLU A 119 -10.35 -15.85 -7.12
C GLU A 119 -11.40 -15.20 -6.21
N MET A 120 -12.41 -14.58 -6.80
CA MET A 120 -13.54 -13.98 -6.07
C MET A 120 -14.35 -15.08 -5.37
N PRO A 121 -14.48 -15.03 -4.02
CA PRO A 121 -15.36 -15.95 -3.32
C PRO A 121 -16.82 -15.69 -3.72
N PRO A 122 -17.60 -16.71 -4.11
CA PRO A 122 -19.00 -16.52 -4.52
C PRO A 122 -19.86 -15.84 -3.45
N ASP A 123 -19.73 -16.26 -2.19
CA ASP A 123 -20.47 -15.68 -1.06
C ASP A 123 -20.16 -14.19 -0.83
N LEU A 124 -18.96 -13.74 -1.21
CA LEU A 124 -18.59 -12.32 -1.13
C LEU A 124 -19.20 -11.54 -2.29
N GLN A 125 -19.21 -12.10 -3.50
CA GLN A 125 -19.84 -11.48 -4.67
C GLN A 125 -21.32 -11.18 -4.41
N ASP A 126 -22.05 -12.15 -3.86
CA ASP A 126 -23.48 -11.99 -3.53
C ASP A 126 -23.71 -10.84 -2.55
N LYS A 127 -22.85 -10.66 -1.54
CA LYS A 127 -22.94 -9.53 -0.60
C LYS A 127 -22.66 -8.20 -1.29
N LEU A 128 -21.63 -8.13 -2.13
CA LEU A 128 -21.23 -6.93 -2.84
C LEU A 128 -22.28 -6.46 -3.85
N ASP A 129 -23.00 -7.39 -4.47
CA ASP A 129 -24.09 -7.07 -5.41
C ASP A 129 -25.30 -6.41 -4.72
N ASN A 130 -25.44 -6.63 -3.42
CA ASN A 130 -26.50 -6.03 -2.60
C ASN A 130 -26.05 -4.77 -1.83
N ALA A 131 -24.77 -4.42 -1.88
CA ALA A 131 -24.23 -3.26 -1.18
C ALA A 131 -24.71 -1.94 -1.82
N VAL A 132 -25.10 -0.99 -0.98
CA VAL A 132 -25.75 0.27 -1.36
C VAL A 132 -24.75 1.30 -1.88
N ASP A 133 -23.55 1.35 -1.29
CA ASP A 133 -22.52 2.33 -1.64
C ASP A 133 -21.08 1.80 -1.50
N SER A 134 -20.09 2.63 -1.85
CA SER A 134 -18.68 2.25 -1.75
C SER A 134 -18.19 2.10 -0.31
N ALA A 135 -18.80 2.75 0.68
CA ALA A 135 -18.38 2.58 2.07
C ALA A 135 -18.76 1.17 2.57
N GLU A 136 -19.99 0.73 2.29
CA GLU A 136 -20.44 -0.62 2.61
C GLU A 136 -19.61 -1.69 1.88
N LYS A 137 -19.26 -1.45 0.60
CA LYS A 137 -18.35 -2.36 -0.12
C LYS A 137 -16.96 -2.41 0.50
N ALA A 138 -16.43 -1.27 0.96
CA ALA A 138 -15.13 -1.23 1.62
C ALA A 138 -15.14 -2.10 2.89
N ASP A 139 -16.18 -1.98 3.71
CA ASP A 139 -16.37 -2.79 4.92
C ASP A 139 -16.48 -4.29 4.60
N LEU A 140 -17.31 -4.67 3.63
CA LEU A 140 -17.47 -6.07 3.19
C LEU A 140 -16.14 -6.68 2.71
N TYR A 141 -15.35 -5.94 1.94
CA TYR A 141 -14.03 -6.38 1.51
C TYR A 141 -13.05 -6.48 2.67
N ALA A 142 -13.06 -5.52 3.60
CA ALA A 142 -12.18 -5.51 4.76
C ALA A 142 -12.45 -6.71 5.68
N GLU A 143 -13.73 -6.97 6.00
CA GLU A 143 -14.16 -8.13 6.79
C GLU A 143 -13.76 -9.46 6.15
N ALA A 144 -13.79 -9.53 4.81
CA ALA A 144 -13.40 -10.71 4.06
C ALA A 144 -11.87 -10.82 3.83
N GLY A 145 -11.07 -9.87 4.32
CA GLY A 145 -9.60 -9.88 4.22
C GLY A 145 -9.04 -9.43 2.86
N PHE A 146 -9.82 -8.72 2.07
CA PHE A 146 -9.45 -8.18 0.75
C PHE A 146 -8.99 -6.72 0.83
N TRP A 147 -7.86 -6.51 1.50
CA TRP A 147 -7.32 -5.17 1.78
C TRP A 147 -7.31 -4.22 0.58
N TYR A 148 -6.80 -4.66 -0.57
CA TYR A 148 -6.66 -3.78 -1.74
C TYR A 148 -8.00 -3.43 -2.37
N ASN A 149 -9.01 -4.31 -2.29
CA ASN A 149 -10.36 -3.98 -2.72
C ASN A 149 -11.05 -3.02 -1.75
N ALA A 150 -10.87 -3.23 -0.43
CA ALA A 150 -11.41 -2.35 0.59
C ALA A 150 -10.86 -0.92 0.46
N LEU A 151 -9.54 -0.81 0.31
CA LEU A 151 -8.85 0.45 0.11
C LEU A 151 -9.26 1.13 -1.20
N ASP A 152 -9.46 0.37 -2.28
CA ASP A 152 -9.96 0.92 -3.55
C ASP A 152 -11.34 1.57 -3.38
N GLU A 153 -12.29 0.85 -2.78
CA GLU A 153 -13.65 1.38 -2.57
C GLU A 153 -13.64 2.60 -1.64
N ALA A 154 -12.83 2.56 -0.58
CA ALA A 154 -12.69 3.69 0.34
C ALA A 154 -12.09 4.94 -0.35
N LEU A 155 -11.06 4.77 -1.21
CA LEU A 155 -10.40 5.86 -1.93
C LEU A 155 -11.24 6.45 -3.07
N LYS A 156 -12.37 5.84 -3.46
CA LYS A 156 -13.36 6.45 -4.36
C LYS A 156 -14.14 7.56 -3.68
N LEU A 157 -14.23 7.54 -2.36
CA LEU A 157 -14.93 8.53 -1.53
C LEU A 157 -14.02 9.70 -1.13
N ALA A 158 -12.72 9.60 -1.37
CA ALA A 158 -11.73 10.59 -0.99
C ALA A 158 -11.51 11.65 -2.09
N GLU A 159 -11.21 12.88 -1.66
CA GLU A 159 -10.69 13.93 -2.53
C GLU A 159 -9.27 13.60 -3.01
N GLU A 160 -8.80 14.33 -4.03
CA GLU A 160 -7.44 14.15 -4.55
C GLU A 160 -6.38 14.46 -3.48
N SER A 161 -5.30 13.66 -3.46
CA SER A 161 -4.21 13.75 -2.45
C SER A 161 -4.64 13.48 -0.99
N LYS A 162 -5.90 13.11 -0.76
CA LYS A 162 -6.48 12.79 0.54
C LYS A 162 -6.76 11.30 0.68
N LEU A 163 -6.90 10.88 1.92
CA LEU A 163 -7.29 9.54 2.33
C LEU A 163 -8.81 9.48 2.57
N GLY A 164 -9.40 10.56 3.10
CA GLY A 164 -10.81 10.59 3.47
C GLY A 164 -11.13 9.71 4.69
N GLU A 165 -12.34 9.86 5.23
CA GLU A 165 -12.75 9.22 6.49
C GLU A 165 -12.67 7.69 6.44
N VAL A 166 -13.23 7.07 5.40
CA VAL A 166 -13.33 5.60 5.30
C VAL A 166 -11.94 4.96 5.19
N ALA A 167 -11.08 5.47 4.31
CA ALA A 167 -9.74 4.87 4.17
C ALA A 167 -8.84 5.23 5.37
N SER A 168 -9.10 6.33 6.07
CA SER A 168 -8.42 6.64 7.34
C SER A 168 -8.77 5.62 8.41
N ALA A 169 -10.04 5.25 8.56
CA ALA A 169 -10.47 4.19 9.48
C ALA A 169 -9.82 2.84 9.14
N LEU A 170 -9.78 2.47 7.85
CA LEU A 170 -9.07 1.26 7.40
C LEU A 170 -7.58 1.28 7.77
N LEU A 171 -6.93 2.44 7.66
CA LEU A 171 -5.50 2.59 7.98
C LEU A 171 -5.23 2.51 9.49
N GLU A 172 -6.14 3.06 10.30
CA GLU A 172 -6.11 2.90 11.76
C GLU A 172 -6.29 1.43 12.18
N ASP A 173 -7.18 0.70 11.51
CA ASP A 173 -7.37 -0.73 11.75
C ASP A 173 -6.15 -1.54 11.29
N LEU A 174 -5.57 -1.24 10.13
CA LEU A 174 -4.31 -1.84 9.69
C LEU A 174 -3.21 -1.67 10.75
N ALA A 175 -3.07 -0.48 11.33
CA ALA A 175 -2.09 -0.25 12.40
C ALA A 175 -2.33 -1.18 13.60
N LYS A 176 -3.60 -1.42 13.99
CA LYS A 176 -3.92 -2.36 15.08
C LYS A 176 -3.57 -3.79 14.69
N TRP A 177 -3.84 -4.20 13.46
CA TRP A 177 -3.55 -5.55 12.94
C TRP A 177 -2.06 -5.83 12.77
N GLU A 178 -1.25 -4.80 12.52
CA GLU A 178 0.21 -4.94 12.46
C GLU A 178 0.85 -5.13 13.83
N LYS A 179 0.13 -4.87 14.94
CA LYS A 179 0.67 -5.03 16.29
C LYS A 179 1.21 -6.44 16.52
N PRO A 180 2.48 -6.60 16.94
CA PRO A 180 3.05 -7.91 17.13
C PRO A 180 2.47 -8.58 18.38
N GLU A 181 2.12 -9.85 18.25
CA GLU A 181 1.71 -10.69 19.36
C GLU A 181 2.92 -10.99 20.28
N PRO A 182 2.73 -11.09 21.62
CA PRO A 182 3.82 -11.41 22.53
C PRO A 182 4.52 -12.74 22.24
N SER A 183 3.80 -13.68 21.61
CA SER A 183 4.30 -15.01 21.25
C SER A 183 5.16 -15.04 19.98
N GLN A 184 5.18 -13.97 19.18
CA GLN A 184 6.02 -13.90 17.98
C GLN A 184 7.50 -13.77 18.36
N ASP A 185 8.35 -14.56 17.71
CA ASP A 185 9.80 -14.50 17.87
C ASP A 185 10.37 -13.33 17.05
N LEU A 186 10.27 -12.13 17.63
CA LEU A 186 10.77 -10.88 17.06
C LEU A 186 11.82 -10.28 17.99
N THR A 187 12.91 -9.82 17.39
CA THR A 187 13.94 -9.02 18.05
C THR A 187 13.35 -7.69 18.54
N GLN A 188 14.03 -7.06 19.49
CA GLN A 188 13.64 -5.74 19.99
C GLN A 188 13.61 -4.69 18.86
N GLU A 189 14.57 -4.74 17.94
CA GLU A 189 14.65 -3.82 16.80
C GLU A 189 13.45 -3.98 15.85
N GLU A 190 13.04 -5.23 15.57
CA GLU A 190 11.85 -5.50 14.76
C GLU A 190 10.58 -4.97 15.43
N ARG A 191 10.43 -5.16 16.75
CA ARG A 191 9.27 -4.63 17.49
C ARG A 191 9.21 -3.11 17.45
N GLU A 192 10.33 -2.43 17.69
CA GLU A 192 10.41 -0.97 17.61
C GLU A 192 10.12 -0.44 16.21
N TRP A 193 10.56 -1.16 15.18
CA TRP A 193 10.24 -0.81 13.80
C TRP A 193 8.74 -0.94 13.52
N ILE A 194 8.10 -2.04 13.95
CA ILE A 194 6.65 -2.23 13.79
C ILE A 194 5.88 -1.15 14.56
N GLU A 195 6.24 -0.86 15.80
CA GLU A 195 5.60 0.20 16.60
C GLU A 195 5.70 1.57 15.94
N LYS A 196 6.87 1.92 15.38
CA LYS A 196 7.04 3.17 14.60
C LYS A 196 6.16 3.19 13.37
N ARG A 197 6.10 2.08 12.63
CA ARG A 197 5.24 1.95 11.45
C ARG A 197 3.78 2.15 11.81
N MET A 198 3.30 1.50 12.87
CA MET A 198 1.94 1.69 13.36
C MET A 198 1.67 3.17 13.67
N GLY A 199 2.61 3.85 14.32
CA GLY A 199 2.54 5.30 14.55
C GLY A 199 2.40 6.09 13.23
N TYR A 200 3.21 5.80 12.22
CA TYR A 200 3.11 6.46 10.91
C TYR A 200 1.77 6.23 10.23
N LEU A 201 1.21 5.03 10.30
CA LEU A 201 -0.12 4.74 9.74
C LEU A 201 -1.21 5.59 10.42
N ILE A 202 -1.16 5.73 11.75
CA ILE A 202 -2.07 6.59 12.51
C ILE A 202 -1.86 8.07 12.18
N ASP A 203 -0.61 8.52 12.08
CA ASP A 203 -0.31 9.91 11.73
C ASP A 203 -0.84 10.25 10.33
N ILE A 204 -0.61 9.37 9.34
CA ILE A 204 -1.14 9.49 7.98
C ILE A 204 -2.68 9.55 7.99
N ALA A 205 -3.33 8.65 8.74
CA ALA A 205 -4.79 8.63 8.86
C ALA A 205 -5.38 9.93 9.43
N ASN A 206 -4.60 10.67 10.23
CA ASN A 206 -5.03 11.95 10.78
C ASN A 206 -4.72 13.14 9.88
N VAL A 207 -3.52 13.20 9.26
CA VAL A 207 -3.11 14.35 8.45
C VAL A 207 -3.69 14.34 7.04
N ALA A 208 -3.99 13.14 6.52
CA ALA A 208 -4.50 12.95 5.17
C ALA A 208 -6.02 12.73 5.12
N ARG A 209 -6.72 12.72 6.26
CA ARG A 209 -8.18 12.73 6.30
C ARG A 209 -8.75 13.87 5.45
#